data_AF-A0A951AC98-F1
#
_entry.id   AF-A0A951AC98-F1
#
_cell.length_a   1.000
_cell.length_b   1.000
_cell.length_c   1.000
_cell.angle_alpha   90.00
_cell.angle_beta   90.00
_cell.angle_gamma   90.00
#
_symmetry.space_group_name_H-M   'P 1'
#
loop_
_entity.id
_entity.type
_entity.pdbx_description
1 polymer ?
#
loop_
_entity_poly.entity_id
_entity_poly.type
_entity_poly.pdbx_seq_one_letter_code
_entity_poly.pdbx_strand_id
1 'polypeptide(L)' 'MSDAAPASPCLGICLMDPATRMCRGCLRTVEEIRAWYDASAAEKRAILARLDRRRRDMERTR' A
#
# COMPACT_ATOMS: atom_id res chain seq x y z
N MET A 1 8.25 20.35 13.73
CA MET A 1 7.84 19.96 12.36
C MET A 1 7.91 18.45 12.30
N SER A 2 6.77 17.76 12.26
CA SER A 2 6.74 16.32 12.46
C SER A 2 7.17 15.59 11.19
N ASP A 3 8.46 15.25 11.12
CA ASP A 3 9.08 14.35 10.14
C ASP A 3 8.71 12.88 10.41
N ALA A 4 7.50 12.66 10.95
CA ALA A 4 7.03 11.36 11.37
C ALA A 4 6.75 10.50 10.12
N ALA A 5 7.28 9.28 10.12
CA ALA A 5 6.94 8.31 9.09
C ALA A 5 5.41 8.15 9.02
N PRO A 6 4.82 8.14 7.81
CA PRO A 6 3.38 8.03 7.67
C PRO A 6 2.88 6.68 8.20
N ALA A 7 1.64 6.67 8.68
CA ALA A 7 1.01 5.47 9.21
C ALA A 7 0.90 4.37 8.14
N SER A 8 0.98 3.12 8.58
CA SER A 8 0.79 1.95 7.71
C SER A 8 -0.63 1.91 7.16
N PRO A 9 -0.83 1.64 5.85
CA PRO A 9 -2.16 1.52 5.25
C PRO A 9 -2.81 0.16 5.52
N CYS A 10 -2.25 -0.65 6.43
CA CYS A 10 -2.71 -2.01 6.71
C CYS A 10 -4.04 -1.98 7.47
N LEU A 11 -5.01 -2.78 7.01
CA LEU A 11 -6.30 -2.95 7.69
C LEU A 11 -6.35 -4.23 8.54
N GLY A 12 -5.22 -4.88 8.79
CA GLY A 12 -5.16 -6.19 9.48
C GLY A 12 -5.63 -7.37 8.62
N ILE A 13 -6.02 -7.14 7.38
CA ILE A 13 -6.43 -8.18 6.43
C ILE A 13 -5.21 -8.61 5.62
N CYS A 14 -4.70 -9.82 5.88
CA CYS A 14 -3.60 -10.41 5.14
C CYS A 14 -4.09 -11.46 4.13
N LEU A 15 -4.94 -11.03 3.19
CA LEU A 15 -5.43 -11.88 2.10
C LEU A 15 -4.93 -11.35 0.76
N MET A 16 -4.15 -12.15 0.05
CA MET A 16 -3.62 -11.82 -1.27
C MET A 16 -4.60 -12.25 -2.36
N ASP A 17 -4.84 -11.36 -3.31
CA ASP A 17 -5.56 -11.67 -4.53
C ASP A 17 -4.62 -12.40 -5.52
N PRO A 18 -4.95 -13.63 -5.95
CA PRO A 18 -4.08 -14.38 -6.86
C PRO A 18 -4.03 -13.80 -8.27
N ALA A 19 -5.05 -13.06 -8.71
CA ALA A 19 -5.10 -12.47 -10.04
C ALA A 19 -4.29 -11.16 -10.11
N THR A 20 -4.44 -10.27 -9.12
CA THR A 20 -3.74 -8.98 -9.10
C THR A 20 -2.39 -9.03 -8.39
N ARG A 21 -2.13 -10.08 -7.61
CA ARG A 21 -0.96 -10.21 -6.70
C ARG A 21 -0.86 -9.07 -5.67
N MET A 22 -2.01 -8.50 -5.30
CA MET A 22 -2.12 -7.43 -4.31
C MET A 22 -2.92 -7.89 -3.08
N CYS A 23 -2.63 -7.29 -1.92
CA CYS A 23 -3.43 -7.49 -0.72
C CYS A 23 -4.84 -6.91 -0.92
N ARG A 24 -5.89 -7.69 -0.66
CA ARG A 24 -7.30 -7.25 -0.83
C ARG A 24 -7.72 -6.13 0.11
N GLY A 25 -7.04 -5.97 1.25
CA GLY A 25 -7.31 -4.89 2.19
C GLY A 25 -6.59 -3.59 1.85
N CYS A 26 -5.25 -3.64 1.74
CA CYS A 26 -4.44 -2.43 1.59
C CYS A 26 -3.88 -2.19 0.18
N LEU A 27 -4.11 -3.11 -0.76
CA LEU A 27 -3.64 -3.07 -2.16
C LEU A 27 -2.12 -3.00 -2.36
N ARG A 28 -1.35 -3.25 -1.29
CA ARG A 28 0.12 -3.41 -1.39
C ARG A 28 0.45 -4.75 -2.02
N THR A 29 1.56 -4.80 -2.77
CA THR A 29 2.17 -6.07 -3.18
C THR A 29 2.97 -6.68 -2.03
N VAL A 30 3.40 -7.94 -2.17
CA VAL A 30 4.24 -8.61 -1.16
C VAL A 30 5.56 -7.86 -0.97
N GLU A 31 6.15 -7.35 -2.04
CA GLU A 31 7.40 -6.58 -2.03
C GLU A 31 7.23 -5.28 -1.25
N GLU A 32 6.13 -4.55 -1.48
CA GLU A 32 5.81 -3.33 -0.73
C GLU A 32 5.50 -3.61 0.74
N ILE A 33 4.94 -4.78 1.07
CA ILE A 33 4.71 -5.20 2.47
C ILE A 33 6.05 -5.48 3.16
N ARG A 34 6.96 -6.22 2.51
CA ARG A 34 8.29 -6.54 3.05
C ARG A 34 9.14 -5.29 3.24
N ALA A 35 9.19 -4.43 2.22
CA ALA A 35 10.00 -3.22 2.23
C ALA A 35 9.47 -2.13 3.18
N TRP A 36 8.22 -2.22 3.65
CA TRP A 36 7.58 -1.14 4.42
C TRP A 36 8.32 -0.78 5.71
N TYR A 37 8.85 -1.77 6.43
CA TYR A 37 9.52 -1.51 7.71
C TYR A 37 10.83 -0.75 7.52
N ASP A 38 11.59 -1.10 6.47
CA ASP A 38 12.89 -0.51 6.15
C ASP A 38 12.77 0.78 5.30
N ALA A 39 11.60 1.03 4.71
CA ALA A 39 11.37 2.20 3.88
C ALA A 39 11.46 3.52 4.67
N SER A 40 12.16 4.48 4.07
CA SER A 40 12.20 5.88 4.51
C SER A 40 10.81 6.53 4.46
N ALA A 41 10.64 7.66 5.17
CA ALA A 41 9.38 8.40 5.13
C ALA A 41 8.98 8.86 3.71
N ALA A 42 9.96 9.14 2.84
CA ALA A 42 9.72 9.49 1.45
C ALA A 42 9.21 8.29 0.63
N GLU A 43 9.85 7.13 0.79
CA GLU A 43 9.43 5.88 0.12
C GLU A 43 8.04 5.43 0.59
N LYS A 44 7.76 5.53 1.89
CA LYS A 44 6.44 5.23 2.45
C LYS A 44 5.37 6.12 1.82
N ARG A 45 5.61 7.44 1.70
CA ARG A 45 4.71 8.37 1.00
C ARG A 45 4.52 8.01 -0.47
N ALA A 46 5.59 7.60 -1.17
CA ALA A 46 5.51 7.16 -2.55
C ALA A 46 4.68 5.87 -2.71
N ILE A 47 4.83 4.90 -1.80
CA ILE A 47 3.98 3.70 -1.74
C ILE A 47 2.52 4.11 -1.56
N LEU A 48 2.21 4.94 -0.55
CA LEU A 48 0.84 5.39 -0.29
C LEU A 48 0.20 6.08 -1.50
N ALA A 49 0.94 6.93 -2.21
CA ALA A 49 0.46 7.57 -3.44
C ALA A 49 0.17 6.56 -4.57
N ARG A 50 0.95 5.48 -4.70
CA ARG A 50 0.65 4.39 -5.64
C ARG A 50 -0.62 3.63 -5.24
N LEU A 51 -0.82 3.35 -3.95
CA LEU A 51 -2.04 2.68 -3.47
C LEU A 51 -3.28 3.51 -3.75
N ASP A 52 -3.22 4.82 -3.54
CA ASP A 52 -4.32 5.73 -3.80
C ASP A 52 -4.69 5.77 -5.30
N ARG A 53 -3.70 5.73 -6.20
CA ARG A 53 -3.94 5.55 -7.63
C ARG A 53 -4.63 4.22 -7.94
N ARG A 54 -4.12 3.10 -7.39
CA ARG A 54 -4.71 1.77 -7.59
C ARG A 54 -6.17 1.69 -7.14
N ARG A 55 -6.52 2.30 -6.00
CA ARG A 55 -7.91 2.37 -5.52
C ARG A 55 -8.81 3.04 -6.55
N ARG A 56 -8.39 4.21 -7.03
CA ARG A 56 -9.12 4.96 -8.05
C ARG A 56 -9.25 4.20 -9.37
N ASP A 57 -8.22 3.46 -9.79
CA ASP A 57 -8.28 2.61 -11.00
C ASP A 57 -9.31 1.48 -10.84
N MET A 58 -9.34 0.82 -9.69
CA MET A 58 -10.29 -0.26 -9.40
C MET A 58 -11.74 0.25 -9.27
N GLU A 59 -11.94 1.44 -8.70
CA GLU A 59 -13.26 2.09 -8.63
C GLU A 59 -13.79 2.45 -10.03
N ARG A 60 -12.92 2.84 -10.96
CA ARG A 60 -13.30 3.12 -12.36
C ARG A 60 -13.61 1.88 -13.20
N THR A 61 -13.14 0.71 -12.77
CA THR A 61 -13.32 -0.55 -13.49
C THR A 61 -14.58 -1.30 -13.02
N ARG A 62 -15.32 -0.73 -12.06
CA ARG A 62 -16.64 -1.18 -11.60
C ARG A 62 -17.74 -0.42 -12.31
#